data_AF-A0A9J5YKG6-F1
#
_entry.id   AF-A0A9J5YKG6-F1
#
_cell.length_a   1.000
_cell.length_b   1.000
_cell.length_c   1.000
_cell.angle_alpha   90.00
_cell.angle_beta   90.00
_cell.angle_gamma   90.00
#
_symmetry.space_group_name_H-M   'P 1'
#
loop_
_entity.id
_entity.type
_entity.pdbx_description
1 polymer ?
#
loop_
_entity_poly.entity_id
_entity_poly.type
_entity_poly.pdbx_seq_one_letter_code
_entity_poly.pdbx_strand_id
1 'polypeptide(L)'
;MYISWHAVPKDTKKCMWEYINSKFLIPVEGKKWVMTGLRDAWTRYKQKIKERCFNKNSTIEDMLAKRPDDMPEGQFHQLIEYWKQPNCSSKAKIDLCEMNSQNRKK
;
A
#
# COMPACT_ATOMS: atom_id res chain seq x y z
N MET A 1 -7.34 5.26 2.77
CA MET A 1 -6.02 4.77 2.36
C MET A 1 -6.04 4.77 0.84
N TYR A 2 -5.08 5.39 0.17
CA TYR A 2 -5.13 5.51 -1.29
C TYR A 2 -4.92 4.14 -1.96
N ILE A 3 -5.65 3.89 -3.04
CA ILE A 3 -5.54 2.63 -3.80
C ILE A 3 -4.14 2.53 -4.45
N SER A 4 -3.60 3.65 -4.95
CA SER A 4 -2.31 3.74 -5.63
C SER A 4 -1.43 4.85 -5.04
N TRP A 5 -0.10 4.66 -5.05
CA TRP A 5 0.85 5.69 -4.61
C TRP A 5 0.76 6.96 -5.46
N HIS A 6 0.39 6.81 -6.73
CA HIS A 6 0.20 7.93 -7.65
C HIS A 6 -1.03 8.76 -7.28
N ALA A 7 -2.04 8.15 -6.65
CA ALA A 7 -3.23 8.84 -6.16
C ALA A 7 -3.01 9.54 -4.80
N VAL A 8 -1.89 9.30 -4.13
CA VAL A 8 -1.54 10.02 -2.90
C VAL A 8 -1.21 11.49 -3.26
N PRO A 9 -1.89 12.48 -2.66
CA PRO A 9 -1.69 13.89 -2.94
C PRO A 9 -0.24 14.33 -2.76
N LYS A 10 0.16 15.33 -3.56
CA LYS A 10 1.50 15.91 -3.47
C LYS A 10 1.77 16.51 -2.09
N ASP A 11 0.76 17.11 -1.46
CA ASP A 11 0.89 17.70 -0.12
C ASP A 11 1.13 16.63 0.93
N THR A 12 0.42 15.50 0.88
CA THR A 12 0.67 14.37 1.78
C THR A 12 2.09 13.82 1.62
N LYS A 13 2.57 13.70 0.38
CA LYS A 13 3.96 13.30 0.07
C LYS A 13 4.98 14.32 0.58
N LYS A 14 4.65 15.61 0.53
CA LYS A 14 5.48 16.69 1.07
C LYS A 14 5.55 16.60 2.60
N CYS A 15 4.44 16.42 3.29
CA CYS A 15 4.43 16.24 4.75
C CYS A 15 5.24 15.00 5.18
N MET A 16 5.16 13.88 4.44
CA MET A 16 5.99 12.70 4.70
C MET A 16 7.49 13.01 4.58
N TRP A 17 7.88 13.76 3.55
CA TRP A 17 9.27 14.19 3.36
C TRP A 17 9.75 15.12 4.48
N GLU A 18 8.96 16.12 4.84
CA GLU A 18 9.28 17.06 5.92
C GLU A 18 9.42 16.34 7.27
N TYR A 19 8.54 15.37 7.55
CA TYR A 19 8.65 14.53 8.73
C TYR A 19 9.96 13.74 8.78
N ILE A 20 10.35 13.07 7.69
CA ILE A 20 11.63 12.33 7.64
C ILE A 20 12.81 13.29 7.81
N ASN A 21 12.80 14.43 7.13
CA ASN A 21 13.87 15.42 7.25
C ASN A 21 13.96 16.05 8.64
N SER A 22 12.86 16.10 9.40
CA SER A 22 12.91 16.53 10.81
C SER A 22 13.64 15.54 11.72
N LYS A 23 13.78 14.28 11.30
CA LYS A 23 14.45 13.19 12.05
C LYS A 23 15.85 12.89 11.55
N PHE A 24 16.10 13.16 10.27
CA PHE A 24 17.34 12.81 9.58
C PHE A 24 17.81 13.99 8.73
N LEU A 25 19.11 14.30 8.79
CA LEU A 25 19.73 15.31 7.92
C LEU A 25 19.98 14.71 6.54
N ILE A 26 18.93 14.60 5.73
CA ILE A 26 19.01 14.03 4.38
C ILE A 26 19.19 15.16 3.36
N PRO A 27 20.23 15.09 2.52
CA PRO A 27 20.43 16.06 1.45
C PRO A 27 19.30 15.95 0.41
N VAL A 28 19.02 17.03 -0.33
CA VAL A 28 17.87 17.11 -1.24
C VAL A 28 17.94 16.11 -2.38
N GLU A 29 19.15 15.72 -2.77
CA GLU A 29 19.46 14.67 -3.75
C GLU A 29 18.93 13.30 -3.30
N GLY A 30 18.89 13.06 -1.98
CA GLY A 30 18.37 11.85 -1.37
C GLY A 30 16.84 11.73 -1.41
N LYS A 31 16.12 12.83 -1.69
CA LYS A 31 14.66 12.87 -1.67
C LYS A 31 14.02 11.81 -2.56
N LYS A 32 14.53 11.64 -3.78
CA LYS A 32 13.96 10.65 -4.72
C LYS A 32 14.08 9.23 -4.18
N TRP A 33 15.22 8.90 -3.58
CA TRP A 33 15.47 7.59 -2.98
C TRP A 33 14.56 7.34 -1.77
N VAL A 34 14.45 8.32 -0.86
CA VAL A 34 13.57 8.25 0.31
C VAL A 34 12.10 8.06 -0.09
N MET A 35 11.61 8.86 -1.05
CA MET A 35 10.23 8.76 -1.51
C MET A 35 9.94 7.41 -2.20
N THR A 36 10.95 6.82 -2.84
CA THR A 36 10.87 5.47 -3.41
C THR A 36 10.78 4.42 -2.30
N GLY A 37 11.63 4.54 -1.27
CA GLY A 37 11.58 3.67 -0.09
C GLY A 37 10.23 3.73 0.63
N LEU A 38 9.67 4.93 0.82
CA LEU A 38 8.34 5.11 1.40
C LEU A 38 7.24 4.43 0.57
N ARG A 39 7.25 4.62 -0.76
CA ARG A 39 6.31 3.94 -1.66
C ARG A 39 6.37 2.43 -1.49
N ASP A 40 7.58 1.89 -1.44
CA ASP A 40 7.81 0.46 -1.41
C ASP A 40 7.42 -0.13 -0.04
N ALA A 41 7.76 0.55 1.07
CA ALA A 41 7.34 0.19 2.42
C ALA A 41 5.80 0.19 2.54
N TRP A 42 5.16 1.25 2.04
CA TRP A 42 3.70 1.37 2.01
C TRP A 42 3.04 0.25 1.19
N THR A 43 3.63 -0.10 0.04
CA THR A 43 3.14 -1.20 -0.80
C THR A 43 3.24 -2.55 -0.09
N ARG A 44 4.37 -2.81 0.58
CA ARG A 44 4.57 -4.04 1.39
C ARG A 44 3.59 -4.11 2.56
N TYR A 45 3.34 -2.99 3.24
CA TYR A 45 2.36 -2.93 4.32
C TYR A 45 0.95 -3.30 3.84
N LYS A 46 0.48 -2.72 2.72
CA LYS A 46 -0.81 -3.08 2.13
C LYS A 46 -0.88 -4.55 1.71
N GLN A 47 0.21 -5.11 1.16
CA GLN A 47 0.28 -6.53 0.81
C GLN A 47 0.07 -7.41 2.04
N LYS A 48 0.79 -7.15 3.14
CA LYS A 48 0.64 -7.92 4.40
C LYS A 48 -0.77 -7.85 4.96
N ILE A 49 -1.39 -6.67 4.91
CA ILE A 49 -2.79 -6.50 5.34
C ILE A 49 -3.71 -7.35 4.48
N LYS A 50 -3.54 -7.30 3.15
CA LYS A 50 -4.35 -8.10 2.23
C LYS A 50 -4.21 -9.59 2.53
N GLU A 51 -2.99 -10.09 2.71
CA GLU A 51 -2.74 -11.50 3.05
C GLU A 51 -3.42 -11.92 4.36
N ARG A 52 -3.44 -11.05 5.37
CA ARG A 52 -4.07 -11.34 6.67
C ARG A 52 -5.61 -11.27 6.63
N CYS A 53 -6.16 -10.32 5.89
CA CYS A 53 -7.56 -9.93 6.05
C CYS A 53 -8.45 -10.36 4.86
N PHE A 54 -7.89 -10.45 3.65
CA PHE A 54 -8.68 -10.68 2.45
C PHE A 54 -8.88 -12.17 2.18
N ASN A 55 -10.14 -12.58 2.09
CA ASN A 55 -10.52 -13.91 1.63
C ASN A 55 -11.61 -13.78 0.56
N LYS A 56 -11.34 -14.28 -0.66
CA LYS A 56 -12.27 -14.15 -1.80
C LYS A 56 -13.68 -14.68 -1.49
N ASN A 57 -13.77 -15.75 -0.69
CA ASN A 57 -15.01 -16.46 -0.38
C ASN A 57 -15.70 -15.93 0.89
N SER A 58 -15.07 -15.04 1.65
CA SER A 58 -15.68 -14.43 2.85
C SER A 58 -16.54 -13.22 2.50
N THR A 59 -17.42 -12.83 3.43
CA THR A 59 -18.22 -11.60 3.35
C THR A 59 -17.34 -10.37 3.57
N ILE A 60 -17.86 -9.17 3.27
CA ILE A 60 -17.09 -7.93 3.51
C ILE A 60 -16.95 -7.70 5.02
N GLU A 61 -18.02 -8.00 5.76
CA GLU A 61 -18.13 -7.91 7.21
C GLU A 61 -17.06 -8.76 7.91
N ASP A 62 -16.88 -10.02 7.47
CA ASP A 62 -15.84 -10.92 8.00
C ASP A 62 -14.42 -10.37 7.79
N MET A 63 -14.21 -9.63 6.70
CA MET A 63 -12.90 -9.03 6.40
C MET A 63 -12.69 -7.75 7.21
N LEU A 64 -13.74 -6.93 7.38
CA LEU A 64 -13.72 -5.73 8.23
C LEU A 64 -13.41 -6.08 9.70
N ALA A 65 -13.91 -7.21 10.18
CA ALA A 65 -13.61 -7.69 11.54
C ALA A 65 -12.11 -7.97 11.76
N LYS A 66 -11.32 -8.18 10.69
CA LYS A 66 -9.87 -8.40 10.73
C LYS A 66 -9.05 -7.10 10.58
N ARG A 67 -9.71 -5.95 10.61
CA ARG A 67 -9.09 -4.63 10.45
C ARG A 67 -7.93 -4.45 11.45
N PRO A 68 -6.77 -3.98 10.98
CA PRO A 68 -5.70 -3.51 11.85
C PRO A 68 -6.11 -2.27 12.67
N ASP A 69 -5.75 -2.21 13.96
CA ASP A 69 -6.12 -1.09 14.85
C ASP A 69 -5.58 0.27 14.39
N ASP A 70 -4.42 0.26 13.73
CA ASP A 70 -3.72 1.42 13.19
C ASP A 70 -4.35 1.99 11.90
N MET A 71 -5.39 1.35 11.36
CA MET A 71 -6.04 1.75 10.12
C MET A 71 -7.48 2.25 10.34
N PRO A 72 -7.86 3.44 9.84
CA PRO A 72 -9.24 3.90 9.93
C PRO A 72 -10.20 2.98 9.18
N GLU A 73 -11.37 2.71 9.76
CA GLU A 73 -12.35 1.76 9.24
C GLU A 73 -12.82 2.07 7.82
N GLY A 74 -13.28 3.30 7.57
CA GLY A 74 -13.74 3.69 6.22
C GLY A 74 -12.65 3.57 5.15
N GLN A 75 -11.38 3.73 5.54
CA GLN A 75 -10.25 3.54 4.64
C GLN A 75 -9.98 2.07 4.33
N PHE A 76 -10.21 1.19 5.29
CA PHE A 76 -10.05 -0.24 5.12
C PHE A 76 -11.19 -0.85 4.29
N HIS A 77 -12.42 -0.38 4.51
CA HIS A 77 -13.59 -0.76 3.71
C HIS A 77 -13.37 -0.55 2.20
N GLN A 78 -12.92 0.66 1.82
CA GLN A 78 -12.60 0.99 0.43
C GLN A 78 -11.56 0.04 -0.20
N LEU A 79 -10.61 -0.47 0.58
CA LEU A 79 -9.61 -1.43 0.10
C LEU A 79 -10.22 -2.81 -0.13
N ILE A 80 -11.07 -3.28 0.78
CA ILE A 80 -11.76 -4.57 0.64
C ILE A 80 -12.66 -4.57 -0.60
N GLU A 81 -13.45 -3.51 -0.78
CA GLU A 81 -14.29 -3.32 -1.97
C GLU A 81 -13.43 -3.37 -3.24
N TYR A 82 -12.35 -2.59 -3.28
CA TYR A 82 -11.42 -2.59 -4.41
C TYR A 82 -10.84 -3.97 -4.70
N TRP A 83 -10.46 -4.75 -3.68
CA TRP A 83 -9.89 -6.09 -3.86
C TRP A 83 -10.93 -7.14 -4.29
N LYS A 84 -12.19 -6.98 -3.91
CA LYS A 84 -13.32 -7.83 -4.35
C LYS A 84 -13.69 -7.61 -5.81
N GLN A 85 -13.38 -6.44 -6.40
CA GLN A 85 -13.71 -6.17 -7.80
C GLN A 85 -13.07 -7.21 -8.75
N PRO A 86 -13.81 -7.74 -9.75
CA PRO A 86 -13.35 -8.82 -10.63
C PRO A 86 -12.05 -8.48 -11.38
N ASN A 87 -11.89 -7.21 -11.78
CA ASN A 87 -10.70 -6.65 -12.43
C ASN A 87 -9.46 -6.54 -11.49
N CYS A 88 -9.66 -6.64 -10.18
CA CYS A 88 -8.60 -6.72 -9.18
C CYS A 88 -8.25 -8.16 -8.80
N SER A 89 -9.06 -9.12 -9.25
CA SER A 89 -8.94 -10.53 -8.96
C SER A 89 -8.16 -11.25 -10.08
N SER A 90 -6.97 -11.75 -9.72
CA SER A 90 -6.54 -13.13 -9.99
C SER A 90 -5.49 -13.45 -11.07
N LYS A 91 -5.25 -12.70 -12.15
CA LYS A 91 -4.14 -13.07 -13.09
C LYS A 91 -3.15 -11.94 -13.34
N ALA A 92 -3.60 -10.86 -13.98
CA ALA A 92 -2.75 -9.72 -14.33
C ALA A 92 -1.99 -9.05 -13.16
N LYS A 93 -2.53 -9.07 -11.93
CA LYS A 93 -1.86 -8.49 -10.75
C LYS A 93 -1.01 -9.49 -9.97
N ILE A 94 -1.33 -10.79 -9.99
CA ILE A 94 -0.45 -11.83 -9.43
C ILE A 94 0.80 -11.90 -10.30
N ASP A 95 0.63 -11.96 -11.62
CA ASP A 95 1.73 -11.92 -12.59
C ASP A 95 2.60 -10.67 -12.40
N LEU A 96 2.00 -9.49 -12.16
CA LEU A 96 2.76 -8.26 -11.90
C LEU A 96 3.49 -8.26 -10.54
N CYS A 97 2.87 -8.78 -9.47
CA CYS A 97 3.51 -8.94 -8.16
C CYS A 97 4.67 -9.94 -8.22
N GLU A 98 4.50 -11.03 -8.97
CA GLU A 98 5.48 -12.10 -9.15
C GLU A 98 6.63 -11.64 -10.05
N MET A 99 6.34 -10.99 -11.19
CA MET A 99 7.33 -10.33 -12.04
C MET A 99 8.13 -9.27 -11.27
N ASN A 100 7.47 -8.45 -10.44
CA ASN A 100 8.17 -7.46 -9.60
C ASN A 100 8.96 -8.10 -8.45
N SER A 101 8.62 -9.32 -8.02
CA SER A 101 9.40 -10.11 -7.06
C SER A 101 10.66 -10.68 -7.73
N GLN A 102 10.54 -11.19 -8.96
CA GLN A 102 11.66 -11.71 -9.76
C GLN A 102 12.64 -10.62 -10.17
N ASN A 103 12.15 -9.45 -10.60
CA ASN A 103 12.98 -8.29 -10.93
C ASN A 103 13.77 -7.71 -9.75
N ARG A 104 13.43 -8.09 -8.50
CA ARG A 104 14.16 -7.70 -7.28
C ARG A 104 15.27 -8.68 -6.88
N LYS A 105 15.37 -9.84 -7.56
CA LYS A 105 16.41 -10.86 -7.34
C LYS A 105 17.53 -10.82 -8.40
N LYS A 106 17.40 -9.97 -9.42
CA LYS A 106 18.46 -9.59 -10.35
C LYS A 106 19.06 -8.27 -9.90
#